data_AF-A0A9D2F9M9-F1
#
_entry.id   AF-A0A9D2F9M9-F1
#
_cell.length_a   1.000
_cell.length_b   1.000
_cell.length_c   1.000
_cell.angle_alpha   90.00
_cell.angle_beta   90.00
_cell.angle_gamma   90.00
#
_symmetry.space_group_name_H-M   'P 1'
#
loop_
_entity.id
_entity.type
_entity.pdbx_description
1 polymer ?
#
loop_
_entity_poly.entity_id
_entity_poly.type
_entity_poly.pdbx_seq_one_letter_code
_entity_poly.pdbx_strand_id
1 'polypeptide(L)'
;MREMKPLGGECNFLATHCRPPKVSCCPCCCRQGPQGATGPTGPQGETGPTGPQGETAKDIFGSFLTFETLFQNGQPIPLITGTADGTGNIVLANNTQINLMPGYYYISYSVSAVLDDPGYMQITPSYNGASHLEYGIYFKTNTVSSSAYGSNSIIIYVPSQTSFTLTYNSNVTSRSGAATIAVIKLTGDA
;
A
#
# COMPACT_ATOMS: atom_id res chain seq x y z
N MET A 1 -14.91 -41.74 -47.23
CA MET A 1 -13.65 -41.97 -46.50
C MET A 1 -13.96 -42.08 -45.03
N ARG A 2 -13.86 -43.28 -44.46
CA ARG A 2 -13.64 -43.54 -43.03
C ARG A 2 -13.23 -45.00 -42.84
N GLU A 3 -12.02 -45.13 -42.31
CA GLU A 3 -11.46 -46.18 -41.44
C GLU A 3 -11.18 -47.58 -41.99
N MET A 4 -9.87 -47.85 -42.08
CA MET A 4 -9.23 -49.14 -42.31
C MET A 4 -9.35 -50.03 -41.06
N LYS A 5 -9.84 -51.26 -41.26
CA LYS A 5 -9.84 -52.36 -40.30
C LYS A 5 -8.43 -52.97 -40.17
N PRO A 6 -8.00 -53.39 -38.98
CA PRO A 6 -6.78 -54.19 -38.84
C PRO A 6 -7.03 -55.66 -39.19
N LEU A 7 -6.15 -56.21 -40.03
CA LEU A 7 -6.07 -57.62 -40.42
C LEU A 7 -5.27 -58.39 -39.38
N GLY A 8 -5.78 -59.55 -38.95
CA GLY A 8 -5.12 -60.50 -38.07
C GLY A 8 -4.34 -61.59 -38.81
N GLY A 9 -3.39 -62.21 -38.09
CA GLY A 9 -2.70 -63.49 -38.41
C GLY A 9 -1.71 -63.41 -39.58
N GLU A 10 -0.58 -64.12 -39.64
CA GLU A 10 -0.09 -65.28 -38.90
C GLU A 10 1.45 -65.32 -39.01
N CYS A 11 2.15 -65.76 -37.96
CA CYS A 11 3.59 -66.07 -38.01
C CYS A 11 3.75 -67.58 -38.16
N ASN A 12 4.21 -67.98 -39.33
CA ASN A 12 4.35 -69.34 -39.81
C ASN A 12 5.63 -69.96 -39.22
N PHE A 13 5.53 -71.00 -38.39
CA PHE A 13 6.68 -71.86 -38.07
C PHE A 13 6.26 -73.32 -38.16
N LEU A 14 6.47 -73.85 -39.36
CA LEU A 14 6.47 -75.27 -39.66
C LEU A 14 7.61 -75.94 -38.89
N ALA A 15 7.28 -76.85 -37.96
CA ALA A 15 8.22 -77.83 -37.44
C ALA A 15 7.47 -79.13 -37.12
N THR A 16 7.52 -80.00 -38.12
CA THR A 16 7.12 -81.39 -38.21
C THR A 16 7.68 -82.24 -37.04
N HIS A 17 6.92 -83.29 -36.65
CA HIS A 17 7.27 -84.43 -35.77
C HIS A 17 6.76 -84.41 -34.31
N CYS A 18 5.44 -84.58 -34.13
CA CYS A 18 4.92 -85.20 -32.90
C CYS A 18 5.06 -86.73 -33.00
N ARG A 19 6.00 -87.31 -32.25
CA ARG A 19 6.00 -88.74 -31.89
C ARG A 19 6.08 -88.84 -30.35
N PRO A 20 5.16 -89.55 -29.67
CA PRO A 20 5.30 -89.88 -28.26
C PRO A 20 6.26 -91.08 -28.11
N PRO A 21 6.91 -91.36 -26.95
CA PRO A 21 6.21 -91.46 -25.66
C PRO A 21 6.99 -91.05 -24.39
N LYS A 22 6.25 -91.00 -23.27
CA LYS A 22 6.71 -91.04 -21.86
C LYS A 22 7.36 -89.78 -21.22
N VAL A 23 6.51 -89.10 -20.44
CA VAL A 23 6.69 -88.61 -19.05
C VAL A 23 8.13 -88.32 -18.59
N SER A 24 8.47 -87.04 -18.39
CA SER A 24 9.15 -86.53 -17.19
C SER A 24 9.20 -85.00 -17.23
N CYS A 25 8.97 -84.36 -16.08
CA CYS A 25 8.92 -82.90 -15.93
C CYS A 25 10.24 -82.23 -16.37
N CYS A 26 10.14 -81.13 -17.12
CA CYS A 26 11.25 -80.21 -17.39
C CYS A 26 10.90 -78.82 -16.81
N PRO A 27 11.73 -78.21 -15.95
CA PRO A 27 11.36 -77.07 -15.11
C PRO A 27 11.52 -75.68 -15.78
N CYS A 28 11.37 -75.57 -17.11
CA CYS A 28 11.76 -74.35 -17.84
C CYS A 28 10.68 -73.64 -18.67
N CYS A 29 9.39 -73.95 -18.50
CA CYS A 29 8.33 -73.27 -19.27
C CYS A 29 7.14 -72.82 -18.42
N CYS A 30 7.38 -71.98 -17.41
CA CYS A 30 6.34 -71.12 -16.87
C CYS A 30 6.13 -69.95 -17.86
N ARG A 31 5.24 -70.12 -18.86
CA ARG A 31 4.75 -68.98 -19.63
C ARG A 31 3.98 -68.06 -18.67
N GLN A 32 4.59 -66.93 -18.31
CA GLN A 32 3.91 -65.83 -17.64
C GLN A 32 2.74 -65.38 -18.54
N GLY A 33 1.52 -65.36 -18.01
CA GLY A 33 0.33 -64.94 -18.76
C GLY A 33 0.43 -63.46 -19.20
N PRO A 34 -0.34 -63.04 -20.22
CA PRO A 34 -0.32 -61.65 -20.66
C PRO A 34 -0.69 -60.73 -19.50
N GLN A 35 0.13 -59.71 -19.25
CA GLN A 35 -0.13 -58.70 -18.25
C GLN A 35 -1.48 -58.02 -18.55
N GLY A 36 -2.37 -57.97 -17.56
CA GLY A 36 -3.70 -57.39 -17.70
C GLY A 36 -3.65 -55.91 -18.09
N ALA A 37 -4.67 -55.45 -18.83
CA ALA A 37 -4.79 -54.06 -19.25
C ALA A 37 -4.70 -53.10 -18.05
N THR A 38 -4.00 -51.98 -18.23
CA THR A 38 -3.91 -50.92 -17.21
C THR A 38 -5.31 -50.41 -16.87
N GLY A 39 -5.63 -50.30 -15.58
CA GLY A 39 -6.93 -49.84 -15.11
C GLY A 39 -7.24 -48.40 -15.55
N PRO A 40 -8.53 -48.00 -15.50
CA PRO A 40 -8.94 -46.64 -15.88
C PRO A 40 -8.26 -45.60 -14.98
N THR A 41 -7.88 -44.46 -15.56
CA THR A 41 -7.38 -43.30 -14.82
C THR A 41 -8.43 -42.86 -13.78
N GLY A 42 -8.00 -42.63 -12.53
CA GLY A 42 -8.88 -42.19 -11.45
C GLY A 42 -9.52 -40.82 -11.71
N PRO A 43 -10.61 -40.48 -11.00
CA PRO A 43 -11.27 -39.18 -11.16
C PRO A 43 -10.31 -38.03 -10.83
N GLN A 44 -10.43 -36.93 -11.57
CA GLN A 44 -9.71 -35.69 -11.27
C GLN A 44 -10.10 -35.19 -9.87
N GLY A 45 -9.09 -34.83 -9.06
CA GLY A 45 -9.32 -34.29 -7.72
C GLY A 45 -10.09 -32.96 -7.74
N GLU A 46 -10.81 -32.69 -6.65
CA GLU A 46 -11.59 -31.46 -6.50
C GLU A 46 -10.69 -30.21 -6.55
N THR A 47 -11.20 -29.12 -7.12
CA THR A 47 -10.54 -27.82 -7.09
C THR A 47 -10.31 -27.40 -5.62
N GLY A 48 -9.09 -26.99 -5.29
CA GLY A 48 -8.76 -26.52 -3.94
C GLY A 48 -9.60 -25.31 -3.52
N PRO A 49 -9.70 -25.02 -2.20
CA PRO A 49 -10.48 -23.90 -1.71
C PRO A 49 -9.96 -22.58 -2.29
N THR A 50 -10.89 -21.68 -2.64
CA THR A 50 -10.55 -20.30 -2.99
C THR A 50 -9.78 -19.66 -1.83
N GLY A 51 -8.65 -19.02 -2.12
CA GLY A 51 -7.85 -18.33 -1.10
C GLY A 51 -8.65 -17.24 -0.38
N PRO A 52 -8.22 -16.81 0.82
CA PRO A 52 -8.89 -15.75 1.56
C PRO A 52 -8.99 -14.49 0.69
N GLN A 53 -10.16 -13.85 0.72
CA GLN A 53 -10.36 -12.55 0.08
C GLN A 53 -9.46 -11.52 0.77
N GLY A 54 -8.62 -10.82 0.01
CA GLY A 54 -7.72 -9.79 0.54
C GLY A 54 -8.49 -8.70 1.29
N GLU A 55 -7.97 -8.22 2.41
CA GLU A 55 -8.55 -7.09 3.14
C GLU A 55 -8.57 -5.86 2.23
N THR A 56 -9.73 -5.21 2.13
CA THR A 56 -9.85 -3.92 1.43
C THR A 56 -8.95 -2.91 2.15
N ALA A 57 -7.90 -2.43 1.47
CA ALA A 57 -7.03 -1.39 2.00
C ALA A 57 -7.88 -0.17 2.37
N LYS A 58 -7.93 0.16 3.66
CA LYS A 58 -8.65 1.34 4.15
C LYS A 58 -7.81 2.58 3.83
N ASP A 59 -8.41 3.56 3.16
CA ASP A 59 -7.76 4.85 2.92
C ASP A 59 -7.36 5.49 4.26
N ILE A 60 -6.14 6.03 4.32
CA ILE A 60 -5.58 6.65 5.51
C ILE A 60 -5.43 8.14 5.23
N PHE A 61 -6.28 8.94 5.85
CA PHE A 61 -6.28 10.39 5.70
C PHE A 61 -6.79 11.08 6.98
N GLY A 62 -6.39 12.33 7.14
CA GLY A 62 -6.87 13.20 8.21
C GLY A 62 -6.81 14.66 7.80
N SER A 63 -7.59 15.50 8.48
CA SER A 63 -7.55 16.95 8.29
C SER A 63 -7.55 17.68 9.62
N PHE A 64 -6.85 18.81 9.64
CA PHE A 64 -6.66 19.66 10.81
C PHE A 64 -6.88 21.10 10.40
N LEU A 65 -7.45 21.90 11.29
CA LEU A 65 -7.70 23.30 10.99
C LEU A 65 -7.65 24.17 12.24
N THR A 66 -7.62 25.47 12.03
CA THR A 66 -7.87 26.48 13.04
C THR A 66 -8.46 27.70 12.37
N PHE A 67 -9.23 28.48 13.11
CA PHE A 67 -9.87 29.70 12.61
C PHE A 67 -9.91 30.74 13.73
N GLU A 68 -9.88 32.02 13.33
CA GLU A 68 -9.97 33.18 14.22
C GLU A 68 -9.03 33.12 15.44
N THR A 69 -7.83 32.57 15.27
CA THR A 69 -6.88 32.37 16.37
C THR A 69 -5.69 33.31 16.25
N LEU A 70 -5.25 33.89 17.38
CA LEU A 70 -4.03 34.68 17.43
C LEU A 70 -2.81 33.77 17.30
N PHE A 71 -1.99 34.00 16.27
CA PHE A 71 -0.72 33.30 16.10
C PHE A 71 0.41 34.07 16.78
N GLN A 72 1.20 33.33 17.56
CA GLN A 72 2.33 33.89 18.30
C GLN A 72 3.62 33.70 17.49
N ASN A 73 4.46 34.73 17.42
CA ASN A 73 5.73 34.66 16.71
C ASN A 73 6.65 33.57 17.29
N GLY A 74 7.18 32.72 16.43
CA GLY A 74 8.07 31.62 16.80
C GLY A 74 7.35 30.43 17.43
N GLN A 75 6.02 30.41 17.46
CA GLN A 75 5.24 29.32 18.04
C GLN A 75 4.60 28.44 16.96
N PRO A 76 4.43 27.14 17.23
CA PRO A 76 3.58 26.28 16.40
C PRO A 76 2.14 26.80 16.33
N ILE A 77 1.53 26.67 15.15
CA ILE A 77 0.13 27.02 14.93
C ILE A 77 -0.75 26.04 15.70
N PRO A 78 -1.68 26.53 16.55
CA PRO A 78 -2.66 25.68 17.19
C PRO A 78 -3.68 25.16 16.18
N LEU A 79 -4.09 23.90 16.32
CA LEU A 79 -4.94 23.15 15.43
C LEU A 79 -5.97 22.36 16.24
N ILE A 80 -7.09 22.07 15.60
CA ILE A 80 -8.09 21.09 16.01
C ILE A 80 -8.26 20.05 14.90
N THR A 81 -8.76 18.87 15.26
CA THR A 81 -9.07 17.82 14.28
C THR A 81 -10.35 18.19 13.53
N GLY A 82 -10.26 18.28 12.21
CA GLY A 82 -11.43 18.37 11.33
C GLY A 82 -11.97 16.98 11.00
N THR A 83 -11.16 16.17 10.33
CA THR A 83 -11.46 14.77 9.99
C THR A 83 -10.41 13.87 10.62
N ALA A 84 -10.83 12.99 11.52
CA ALA A 84 -9.94 12.05 12.19
C ALA A 84 -9.58 10.86 11.29
N ASP A 85 -8.32 10.44 11.34
CA ASP A 85 -7.88 9.15 10.82
C ASP A 85 -8.30 8.04 11.79
N GLY A 86 -9.16 7.13 11.31
CA GLY A 86 -9.63 5.98 12.09
C GLY A 86 -8.64 4.81 12.20
N THR A 87 -7.41 4.95 11.70
CA THR A 87 -6.36 3.91 11.74
C THR A 87 -5.22 4.24 12.70
N GLY A 88 -5.11 5.49 13.16
CA GLY A 88 -4.06 5.94 14.08
C GLY A 88 -2.71 6.25 13.42
N ASN A 89 -2.64 6.31 12.08
CA ASN A 89 -1.45 6.69 11.35
C ASN A 89 -1.23 8.20 11.30
N ILE A 90 -2.30 9.00 11.44
CA ILE A 90 -2.30 10.46 11.41
C ILE A 90 -3.12 10.97 12.58
N VAL A 91 -2.46 11.37 13.67
CA VAL A 91 -3.14 11.74 14.92
C VAL A 91 -2.68 13.10 15.40
N LEU A 92 -3.63 14.00 15.70
CA LEU A 92 -3.31 15.23 16.42
C LEU A 92 -2.97 14.87 17.88
N ALA A 93 -1.68 14.81 18.19
CA ALA A 93 -1.17 14.36 19.49
C ALA A 93 -1.44 15.38 20.60
N ASN A 94 -1.37 16.65 20.25
CA ASN A 94 -1.78 17.79 21.05
C ASN A 94 -2.25 18.89 20.09
N ASN A 95 -2.65 20.03 20.62
CA ASN A 95 -3.17 21.13 19.83
C ASN A 95 -2.19 21.75 18.82
N THR A 96 -0.94 21.29 18.66
CA THR A 96 0.00 21.86 17.68
C THR A 96 0.78 20.81 16.87
N GLN A 97 0.73 19.54 17.28
CA GLN A 97 1.57 18.47 16.73
C GLN A 97 0.72 17.35 16.14
N ILE A 98 0.94 17.07 14.85
CA ILE A 98 0.35 15.94 14.14
C ILE A 98 1.39 14.81 14.13
N ASN A 99 1.11 13.72 14.82
CA ASN A 99 1.94 12.52 14.77
C ASN A 99 1.63 11.73 13.51
N LEU A 100 2.70 11.38 12.79
CA LEU A 100 2.69 10.55 11.59
C LEU A 100 3.46 9.27 11.88
N MET A 101 2.83 8.12 11.64
CA MET A 101 3.50 6.82 11.65
C MET A 101 4.43 6.66 10.44
N PRO A 102 5.30 5.64 10.39
CA PRO A 102 6.18 5.44 9.24
C PRO A 102 5.42 5.26 7.92
N GLY A 103 5.93 5.87 6.85
CA GLY A 103 5.39 5.80 5.50
C GLY A 103 5.56 7.09 4.69
N TYR A 104 5.04 7.10 3.46
CA TYR A 104 4.95 8.31 2.65
C TYR A 104 3.64 9.05 2.90
N TYR A 105 3.71 10.38 2.91
CA TYR A 105 2.55 11.24 3.12
C TYR A 105 2.52 12.36 2.10
N TYR A 106 1.33 12.63 1.56
CA TYR A 106 1.01 13.90 0.92
C TYR A 106 0.39 14.83 1.96
N ILE A 107 0.98 16.01 2.11
CA ILE A 107 0.51 17.04 3.04
C ILE A 107 0.23 18.31 2.23
N SER A 108 -1.00 18.79 2.27
CA SER A 108 -1.39 20.08 1.70
C SER A 108 -1.83 20.98 2.82
N TYR A 109 -1.35 22.22 2.84
CA TYR A 109 -1.73 23.16 3.87
C TYR A 109 -1.88 24.58 3.34
N SER A 110 -2.73 25.36 4.01
CA SER A 110 -2.92 26.78 3.78
C SER A 110 -2.94 27.52 5.10
N VAL A 111 -2.43 28.75 5.09
CA VAL A 111 -2.41 29.62 6.27
C VAL A 111 -2.74 31.04 5.84
N SER A 112 -3.59 31.70 6.62
CA SER A 112 -3.81 33.14 6.56
C SER A 112 -3.58 33.78 7.92
N ALA A 113 -3.19 35.04 7.89
CA ALA A 113 -3.08 35.89 9.06
C ALA A 113 -3.40 37.33 8.69
N VAL A 114 -4.10 38.06 9.55
CA VAL A 114 -4.26 39.51 9.45
C VAL A 114 -3.19 40.17 10.30
N LEU A 115 -2.29 40.90 9.65
CA LEU A 115 -1.19 41.61 10.30
C LEU A 115 -1.63 43.03 10.67
N ASP A 116 -1.38 43.45 11.90
CA ASP A 116 -1.75 44.79 12.39
C ASP A 116 -0.97 45.90 11.67
N ASP A 117 0.32 45.66 11.47
CA ASP A 117 1.27 46.59 10.85
C ASP A 117 1.87 46.00 9.56
N PRO A 118 2.53 46.82 8.73
CA PRO A 118 3.36 46.34 7.63
C PRO A 118 4.44 45.37 8.14
N GLY A 119 4.42 44.13 7.67
CA GLY A 119 5.30 43.10 8.16
C GLY A 119 5.32 41.88 7.24
N TYR A 120 5.77 40.74 7.77
CA TYR A 120 5.74 39.49 7.04
C TYR A 120 5.05 38.39 7.83
N MET A 121 4.42 37.47 7.10
CA MET A 121 4.06 36.15 7.58
C MET A 121 5.04 35.15 6.98
N GLN A 122 5.67 34.35 7.82
CA GLN A 122 6.43 33.18 7.41
C GLN A 122 5.91 31.94 8.12
N ILE A 123 5.63 30.89 7.36
CA ILE A 123 5.22 29.59 7.89
C ILE A 123 6.33 28.59 7.59
N THR A 124 6.79 27.90 8.62
CA THR A 124 7.87 26.91 8.49
C THR A 124 7.36 25.53 8.91
N PRO A 125 7.22 24.57 7.99
CA PRO A 125 6.95 23.19 8.37
C PRO A 125 8.16 22.57 9.06
N SER A 126 7.91 21.68 10.02
CA SER A 126 8.93 20.89 10.70
C SER A 126 8.47 19.44 10.80
N TYR A 127 9.34 18.52 10.39
CA TYR A 127 9.15 17.07 10.42
C TYR A 127 10.50 16.37 10.41
N ASN A 128 10.52 15.09 10.77
CA ASN A 128 11.71 14.25 10.93
C ASN A 128 12.82 14.91 11.80
N GLY A 129 12.43 15.74 12.77
CA GLY A 129 13.35 16.46 13.65
C GLY A 129 14.03 17.69 13.03
N ALA A 130 13.64 18.12 11.82
CA ALA A 130 14.21 19.27 11.13
C ALA A 130 13.14 20.27 10.67
N SER A 131 13.53 21.55 10.59
CA SER A 131 12.72 22.60 9.97
C SER A 131 13.02 22.69 8.46
N HIS A 132 11.96 22.85 7.66
CA HIS A 132 12.04 22.82 6.20
C HIS A 132 11.53 24.14 5.61
N LEU A 133 12.43 25.12 5.49
CA LEU A 133 12.11 26.45 4.94
C LEU A 133 11.77 26.40 3.45
N GLU A 134 12.34 25.46 2.71
CA GLU A 134 12.12 25.25 1.28
C GLU A 134 10.66 24.91 0.94
N TYR A 135 9.92 24.39 1.92
CA TYR A 135 8.50 24.09 1.80
C TYR A 135 7.62 25.07 2.54
N GLY A 136 8.18 26.16 3.07
CA GLY A 136 7.46 27.18 3.82
C GLY A 136 6.59 28.09 2.96
N ILE A 137 5.91 29.02 3.63
CA ILE A 137 5.17 30.12 3.01
C ILE A 137 5.83 31.41 3.45
N TYR A 138 6.06 32.34 2.53
CA TYR A 138 6.45 33.71 2.86
C TYR A 138 5.53 34.71 2.16
N PHE A 139 5.01 35.66 2.92
CA PHE A 139 4.19 36.75 2.39
C PHE A 139 4.52 38.04 3.14
N LYS A 140 4.73 39.14 2.42
CA LYS A 140 5.02 40.45 3.00
C LYS A 140 3.91 41.44 2.69
N THR A 141 3.41 42.13 3.71
CA THR A 141 2.45 43.23 3.57
C THR A 141 3.18 44.58 3.71
N ASN A 142 2.63 45.63 3.10
CA ASN A 142 3.16 47.00 3.19
C ASN A 142 2.14 48.00 3.76
N THR A 143 0.96 47.51 4.15
CA THR A 143 -0.16 48.28 4.70
C THR A 143 -0.60 47.69 6.03
N VAL A 144 -1.14 48.53 6.92
CA VAL A 144 -1.73 48.11 8.19
C VAL A 144 -2.96 47.23 7.97
N SER A 145 -3.33 46.42 8.95
CA SER A 145 -4.55 45.59 8.95
C SER A 145 -4.74 44.78 7.66
N SER A 146 -3.67 44.16 7.17
CA SER A 146 -3.64 43.48 5.87
C SER A 146 -3.56 41.98 6.02
N SER A 147 -4.30 41.25 5.17
CA SER A 147 -4.29 39.80 5.14
C SER A 147 -3.09 39.29 4.36
N ALA A 148 -2.27 38.48 5.01
CA ALA A 148 -1.31 37.59 4.38
C ALA A 148 -1.96 36.22 4.18
N TYR A 149 -1.75 35.60 3.02
CA TYR A 149 -2.24 34.25 2.72
C TYR A 149 -1.21 33.49 1.91
N GLY A 150 -1.12 32.19 2.15
CA GLY A 150 -0.44 31.28 1.24
C GLY A 150 -0.86 29.84 1.46
N SER A 151 -0.43 29.00 0.53
CA SER A 151 -0.61 27.55 0.59
C SER A 151 0.59 26.86 -0.02
N ASN A 152 0.82 25.62 0.41
CA ASN A 152 1.84 24.76 -0.19
C ASN A 152 1.43 23.29 -0.04
N SER A 153 2.04 22.41 -0.84
CA SER A 153 1.90 20.96 -0.70
C SER A 153 3.23 20.25 -0.86
N ILE A 154 3.39 19.17 -0.11
CA ILE A 154 4.62 18.40 -0.03
C ILE A 154 4.33 16.91 0.01
N ILE A 155 5.26 16.12 -0.52
CA ILE A 155 5.33 14.68 -0.28
C ILE A 155 6.55 14.43 0.61
N ILE A 156 6.34 13.77 1.74
CA ILE A 156 7.41 13.47 2.70
C ILE A 156 7.52 11.97 2.94
N TYR A 157 8.73 11.50 3.20
CA TYR A 157 8.99 10.17 3.74
C TYR A 157 9.20 10.27 5.25
N VAL A 158 8.49 9.44 6.02
CA VAL A 158 8.59 9.35 7.47
C VAL A 158 9.24 7.99 7.82
N PRO A 159 10.54 7.95 8.18
CA PRO A 159 11.25 6.69 8.45
C PRO A 159 10.91 6.06 9.81
N SER A 160 10.54 6.90 10.78
CA SER A 160 10.09 6.54 12.13
C SER A 160 9.00 7.50 12.56
N GLN A 161 8.17 7.13 13.53
CA GLN A 161 7.10 8.02 14.02
C GLN A 161 7.63 9.43 14.28
N THR A 162 6.97 10.42 13.70
CA THR A 162 7.45 11.81 13.63
C THR A 162 6.31 12.77 13.92
N SER A 163 6.64 13.91 14.55
CA SER A 163 5.70 15.01 14.73
C SER A 163 5.87 16.04 13.60
N PHE A 164 4.78 16.29 12.87
CA PHE A 164 4.63 17.37 11.92
C PHE A 164 4.05 18.61 12.62
N THR A 165 4.64 19.77 12.37
CA THR A 165 4.15 21.07 12.88
C THR A 165 4.30 22.16 11.82
N LEU A 166 3.50 23.22 11.94
CA LEU A 166 3.69 24.47 11.20
C LEU A 166 4.02 25.58 12.20
N THR A 167 5.22 26.16 12.12
CA THR A 167 5.62 27.29 12.98
C THR A 167 5.28 28.61 12.30
N TYR A 168 4.60 29.49 13.03
CA TYR A 168 4.29 30.85 12.58
C TYR A 168 5.38 31.83 13.01
N ASN A 169 5.86 32.64 12.08
CA ASN A 169 6.81 33.72 12.33
C ASN A 169 6.34 35.02 11.71
N SER A 170 6.49 36.11 12.45
CA SER A 170 6.18 37.47 12.00
C SER A 170 6.93 38.47 12.87
N ASN A 171 7.30 39.61 12.28
CA ASN A 171 7.85 40.75 13.01
C ASN A 171 6.77 41.69 13.58
N VAL A 172 5.50 41.40 13.33
CA VAL A 172 4.34 42.20 13.74
C VAL A 172 3.24 41.31 14.32
N THR A 173 2.31 41.90 15.06
CA THR A 173 1.18 41.17 15.66
C THR A 173 0.23 40.62 14.59
N SER A 174 -0.20 39.37 14.79
CA SER A 174 -1.25 38.72 14.00
C SER A 174 -2.56 38.71 14.78
N ARG A 175 -3.51 39.59 14.44
CA ARG A 175 -4.77 39.70 15.19
C ARG A 175 -5.69 38.49 15.04
N SER A 176 -5.64 37.83 13.89
CA SER A 176 -6.51 36.70 13.56
C SER A 176 -5.86 35.88 12.45
N GLY A 177 -5.74 34.59 12.69
CA GLY A 177 -5.16 33.61 11.78
C GLY A 177 -6.09 32.41 11.58
N ALA A 178 -5.95 31.80 10.42
CA ALA A 178 -6.61 30.55 10.08
C ALA A 178 -5.62 29.64 9.37
N ALA A 179 -5.76 28.33 9.57
CA ALA A 179 -4.98 27.34 8.85
C ALA A 179 -5.82 26.12 8.54
N THR A 180 -5.49 25.43 7.46
CA THR A 180 -6.06 24.13 7.12
C THR A 180 -4.95 23.22 6.63
N ILE A 181 -4.98 21.97 7.07
CA ILE A 181 -4.02 20.93 6.72
C ILE A 181 -4.82 19.69 6.33
N ALA A 182 -4.50 19.12 5.17
CA ALA A 182 -4.96 17.81 4.74
C ALA A 182 -3.75 16.89 4.62
N VAL A 183 -3.86 15.68 5.18
CA VAL A 183 -2.81 14.67 5.19
C VAL A 183 -3.38 13.37 4.64
N ILE A 184 -2.67 12.76 3.69
CA ILE A 184 -3.02 11.47 3.09
C ILE A 184 -1.77 10.59 3.15
N LYS A 185 -1.89 9.38 3.71
CA LYS A 185 -0.82 8.39 3.63
C LYS A 185 -0.85 7.74 2.25
N LEU A 186 0.29 7.76 1.57
CA LEU A 186 0.45 7.18 0.25
C LEU A 186 0.80 5.70 0.37
N THR A 187 0.35 4.90 -0.59
CA THR A 187 0.57 3.44 -0.66
C THR A 187 1.88 3.06 -1.35
N GLY A 188 2.80 4.00 -1.57
CA GLY A 188 4.13 3.70 -2.10
C GLY A 188 4.99 3.01 -1.05
N ASP A 189 5.58 1.86 -1.39
CA ASP A 189 6.59 1.22 -0.54
C ASP A 189 7.87 2.08 -0.47
N ALA A 190 8.51 2.10 0.69
CA ALA A 190 9.75 2.83 0.98
C ALA A 190 11.01 1.99 0.79
#